data_AF-A0A820PD38-F1
#
_entry.id   AF-A0A820PD38-F1
#
_cell.length_a   1.000
_cell.length_b   1.000
_cell.length_c   1.000
_cell.angle_alpha   90.00
_cell.angle_beta   90.00
_cell.angle_gamma   90.00
#
_symmetry.space_group_name_H-M   'P 1'
#
loop_
_entity.id
_entity.type
_entity.pdbx_description
1 polymer ?
#
loop_
_entity_poly.entity_id
_entity_poly.type
_entity_poly.pdbx_seq_one_letter_code
_entity_poly.pdbx_strand_id
1 'polypeptide(L)'
;MPNFMIYYFNELDVYETLDFDDEYDEITEEEESTDEEDESVDDMDDFDENQQMHIYNQFTLEEMEDIIEWADQHPNYKFTTIKHRFRRVKFPNYISRFREYIKENGTRLEKLDKIKQFMWDEFYIKRTIEKEAVHDTDLEPFAIQKARELN
;
A
#
# COMPACT_ATOMS: atom_id res chain seq x y z
N MET A 1 -45.52 15.01 -19.83
CA MET A 1 -45.32 16.29 -19.11
C MET A 1 -45.22 15.95 -17.63
N PRO A 2 -44.24 16.43 -16.84
CA PRO A 2 -43.02 17.21 -17.17
C PRO A 2 -41.73 16.40 -16.85
N ASN A 3 -40.81 16.24 -17.81
CA ASN A 3 -39.53 16.96 -17.90
C ASN A 3 -39.30 18.06 -16.84
N PHE A 4 -38.42 17.81 -15.88
CA PHE A 4 -37.82 18.85 -15.04
C PHE A 4 -36.36 19.04 -15.45
N MET A 5 -36.09 20.20 -16.03
CA MET A 5 -34.78 20.69 -16.39
C MET A 5 -34.01 21.20 -15.16
N ILE A 6 -32.73 20.81 -15.11
CA ILE A 6 -31.49 21.62 -14.93
C ILE A 6 -31.50 22.75 -13.88
N TYR A 7 -30.54 22.72 -12.95
CA TYR A 7 -29.45 23.71 -12.75
C TYR A 7 -28.90 23.70 -11.31
N TYR A 8 -27.59 24.03 -11.20
CA TYR A 8 -26.74 24.24 -10.01
C TYR A 8 -26.17 22.95 -9.40
N PHE A 9 -24.87 22.65 -9.46
CA PHE A 9 -23.72 23.49 -9.12
C PHE A 9 -22.53 23.23 -10.07
N ASN A 10 -22.13 24.28 -10.78
CA ASN A 10 -20.81 24.44 -11.39
C ASN A 10 -20.29 25.75 -10.80
N GLU A 11 -19.32 25.68 -9.90
CA GLU A 11 -18.44 26.78 -9.46
C GLU A 11 -17.34 26.11 -8.62
N LEU A 12 -16.13 25.99 -9.19
CA LEU A 12 -14.95 26.78 -8.82
C LEU A 12 -14.44 26.38 -7.43
N ASP A 13 -13.27 25.74 -7.31
CA ASP A 13 -12.00 26.41 -7.60
C ASP A 13 -10.95 25.54 -8.31
N VAL A 14 -10.38 26.17 -9.33
CA VAL A 14 -9.13 25.84 -9.98
C VAL A 14 -8.01 26.16 -8.99
N TYR A 15 -7.43 25.13 -8.37
CA TYR A 15 -6.14 25.30 -7.68
C TYR A 15 -5.03 25.38 -8.73
N GLU A 16 -4.75 26.61 -9.11
CA GLU A 16 -3.42 27.23 -9.13
C GLU A 16 -2.27 26.28 -9.49
N THR A 17 -1.88 26.36 -10.77
CA THR A 17 -0.56 26.00 -11.28
C THR A 17 0.52 26.63 -10.40
N LEU A 18 1.23 25.81 -9.63
CA LEU A 18 2.48 26.20 -9.00
C LEU A 18 3.54 26.33 -10.09
N ASP A 19 3.75 27.56 -10.56
CA ASP A 19 5.03 27.98 -11.17
C ASP A 19 6.11 27.84 -10.09
N PHE A 20 6.86 26.74 -10.14
CA PHE A 20 8.15 26.65 -9.48
C PHE A 20 9.22 27.12 -10.47
N ASP A 21 9.43 28.44 -10.49
CA ASP A 21 10.71 29.03 -10.86
C ASP A 21 11.72 28.68 -9.75
N ASP A 22 12.28 27.47 -9.80
CA ASP A 22 13.47 27.10 -9.03
C ASP A 22 14.64 26.93 -10.01
N GLU A 23 15.15 28.08 -10.47
CA GLU A 23 16.53 28.25 -10.91
C GLU A 23 17.44 27.92 -9.72
N TYR A 24 18.00 26.71 -9.68
CA TYR A 24 19.12 26.37 -8.79
C TYR A 24 20.19 25.57 -9.55
N ASP A 25 21.18 26.34 -9.96
CA ASP A 25 22.62 26.08 -10.07
C ASP A 25 23.10 24.72 -10.60
N GLU A 26 23.58 24.76 -11.84
CA GLU A 26 24.61 23.89 -12.38
C GLU A 26 25.85 23.92 -11.48
N ILE A 27 25.97 22.97 -10.56
CA ILE A 27 27.22 22.70 -9.84
C ILE A 27 28.07 21.80 -10.73
N THR A 28 28.89 22.43 -11.57
CA THR A 28 30.17 21.86 -12.01
C THR A 28 31.19 21.93 -10.87
N GLU A 29 32.19 21.05 -10.95
CA GLU A 29 33.40 20.93 -10.10
C GLU A 29 33.20 20.00 -8.88
N GLU A 30 34.03 18.99 -8.62
CA GLU A 30 35.35 18.61 -9.13
C GLU A 30 35.61 17.16 -8.64
N GLU A 31 36.39 16.39 -9.40
CA GLU A 31 36.93 15.11 -8.94
C GLU A 31 37.82 15.31 -7.71
N GLU A 32 37.51 14.63 -6.61
CA GLU A 32 38.54 14.23 -5.64
C GLU A 32 38.25 12.81 -5.14
N SER A 33 39.08 11.88 -5.63
CA SER A 33 39.24 10.51 -5.14
C SER A 33 39.57 10.48 -3.64
N THR A 34 39.12 9.46 -2.90
CA THR A 34 39.96 8.56 -2.06
C THR A 34 39.09 7.45 -1.42
N ASP A 35 39.55 6.21 -1.60
CA ASP A 35 39.34 4.93 -0.86
C ASP A 35 37.91 4.44 -0.56
N GLU A 36 37.47 3.38 -1.24
CA GLU A 36 37.66 1.97 -0.84
C GLU A 36 36.88 1.59 0.42
N GLU A 37 35.68 1.03 0.20
CA GLU A 37 35.26 -0.23 0.82
C GLU A 37 34.11 -0.79 -0.03
N ASP A 38 34.50 -1.51 -1.08
CA ASP A 38 33.68 -2.46 -1.79
C ASP A 38 33.35 -3.60 -0.82
N GLU A 39 32.33 -3.40 0.03
CA GLU A 39 31.67 -4.54 0.65
C GLU A 39 30.90 -5.28 -0.46
N SER A 40 31.58 -6.24 -1.07
CA SER A 40 30.97 -7.35 -1.76
C SER A 40 29.97 -8.00 -0.80
N VAL A 41 28.70 -7.64 -0.89
CA VAL A 41 27.62 -8.27 -0.13
C VAL A 41 27.29 -9.59 -0.80
N ASP A 42 28.24 -10.52 -0.71
CA ASP A 42 28.06 -11.93 -0.99
C ASP A 42 27.55 -12.59 0.29
N ASP A 43 26.34 -12.20 0.71
CA ASP A 43 25.64 -12.81 1.84
C ASP A 43 24.53 -13.70 1.27
N MET A 44 24.94 -14.91 0.87
CA MET A 44 24.07 -16.08 0.83
C MET A 44 23.61 -16.38 2.26
N ASP A 45 22.66 -15.58 2.74
CA ASP A 45 22.14 -15.68 4.10
C ASP A 45 21.34 -16.99 4.22
N ASP A 46 21.82 -17.84 5.13
CA ASP A 46 21.34 -19.20 5.38
C ASP A 46 19.84 -19.18 5.74
N PHE A 47 19.06 -20.03 5.08
CA PHE A 47 17.60 -19.99 5.07
C PHE A 47 17.00 -20.42 6.42
N ASP A 48 16.65 -19.47 7.30
CA ASP A 48 15.92 -19.73 8.55
C ASP A 48 14.46 -19.22 8.48
N GLU A 49 13.51 -20.15 8.46
CA GLU A 49 12.05 -19.89 8.49
C GLU A 49 11.63 -19.07 9.73
N ASN A 50 12.36 -19.16 10.85
CA ASN A 50 12.03 -18.37 12.05
C ASN A 50 12.28 -16.87 11.85
N GLN A 51 13.24 -16.49 11.00
CA GLN A 51 13.47 -15.08 10.68
C GLN A 51 12.34 -14.50 9.83
N GLN A 52 11.68 -15.31 9.00
CA GLN A 52 10.55 -14.89 8.17
C GLN A 52 9.36 -14.43 9.02
N MET A 53 8.95 -15.24 10.00
CA MET A 53 7.87 -14.90 10.94
C MET A 53 8.16 -13.62 11.72
N HIS A 54 9.41 -13.41 12.14
CA HIS A 54 9.79 -12.21 12.89
C HIS A 54 9.72 -10.95 12.02
N ILE A 55 10.02 -11.04 10.72
CA ILE A 55 9.93 -9.90 9.80
C ILE A 55 8.48 -9.52 9.55
N TYR A 56 7.58 -10.48 9.35
CA TYR A 56 6.16 -10.17 9.15
C TYR A 56 5.50 -9.55 10.39
N ASN A 57 5.92 -9.93 11.59
CA ASN A 57 5.43 -9.31 12.81
C ASN A 57 5.95 -7.88 13.03
N GLN A 58 7.01 -7.47 12.32
CA GLN A 58 7.53 -6.11 12.44
C GLN A 58 6.77 -5.13 11.56
N PHE A 59 6.29 -5.53 10.40
CA PHE A 59 5.68 -4.61 9.44
C PHE A 59 4.18 -4.83 9.35
N THR A 60 3.42 -3.75 9.30
CA THR A 60 2.02 -3.82 8.92
C THR A 60 1.89 -4.08 7.42
N LEU A 61 0.78 -4.66 6.98
CA LEU A 61 0.52 -4.92 5.56
C LEU A 61 0.53 -3.62 4.73
N GLU A 62 0.05 -2.52 5.32
CA GLU A 62 0.09 -1.18 4.71
C GLU A 62 1.52 -0.67 4.51
N GLU A 63 2.42 -0.88 5.48
CA GLU A 63 3.82 -0.51 5.33
C GLU A 63 4.50 -1.33 4.22
N MET A 64 4.20 -2.63 4.12
CA MET A 64 4.75 -3.48 3.06
C MET A 64 4.27 -3.02 1.67
N GLU A 65 2.99 -2.65 1.55
CA GLU A 65 2.40 -2.12 0.31
C GLU A 65 3.07 -0.80 -0.10
N ASP A 66 3.18 0.18 0.81
CA ASP A 66 3.81 1.49 0.52
C ASP A 66 5.28 1.35 0.11
N ILE A 67 6.02 0.45 0.77
CA ILE A 67 7.42 0.16 0.43
C ILE A 67 7.53 -0.41 -0.99
N ILE A 68 6.64 -1.34 -1.37
CA ILE A 68 6.66 -1.96 -2.69
C ILE A 68 6.18 -0.98 -3.77
N GLU A 69 5.10 -0.26 -3.51
CA GLU A 69 4.58 0.74 -4.44
C GLU A 69 5.66 1.78 -4.75
N TRP A 70 6.36 2.27 -3.73
CA TRP A 70 7.44 3.22 -3.93
C TRP A 70 8.60 2.62 -4.73
N ALA A 71 8.99 1.37 -4.44
CA ALA A 71 10.04 0.66 -5.17
C ALA A 71 9.66 0.40 -6.63
N ASP A 72 8.39 0.12 -6.92
CA ASP A 72 7.86 -0.08 -8.27
C ASP A 72 7.75 1.23 -9.06
N GLN A 73 7.45 2.35 -8.40
CA GLN A 73 7.48 3.69 -9.01
C GLN A 73 8.90 4.15 -9.36
N HIS A 74 9.93 3.64 -8.67
CA HIS A 74 11.33 4.05 -8.83
C HIS A 74 12.26 2.87 -9.15
N PRO A 75 12.07 2.15 -10.28
CA PRO A 75 12.79 0.90 -10.56
C PRO A 75 14.31 1.08 -10.75
N ASN A 76 14.76 2.30 -11.08
CA ASN A 76 16.18 2.60 -11.31
C ASN A 76 16.92 3.03 -10.05
N TYR A 77 16.24 3.17 -8.92
CA TYR A 77 16.85 3.70 -7.70
C TYR A 77 17.58 2.59 -6.94
N LYS A 78 18.78 2.91 -6.45
CA LYS A 78 19.56 1.98 -5.63
C LYS A 78 18.86 1.67 -4.31
N PHE A 79 19.06 0.47 -3.77
CA PHE A 79 18.51 0.07 -2.47
C PHE A 79 18.94 1.00 -1.33
N THR A 80 20.11 1.63 -1.41
CA THR A 80 20.54 2.66 -0.45
C THR A 80 19.50 3.78 -0.31
N THR A 81 18.88 4.20 -1.41
CA THR A 81 17.81 5.21 -1.43
C THR A 81 16.55 4.70 -0.74
N ILE A 82 16.15 3.45 -1.01
CA ILE A 82 15.03 2.78 -0.33
C ILE A 82 15.30 2.72 1.18
N LYS A 83 16.50 2.31 1.60
CA LYS A 83 16.92 2.22 3.00
C LYS A 83 16.92 3.58 3.70
N HIS A 84 17.30 4.66 3.00
CA HIS A 84 17.25 6.02 3.55
C HIS A 84 15.81 6.47 3.84
N ARG A 85 14.87 6.19 2.93
CA ARG A 85 13.44 6.51 3.09
C ARG A 85 12.78 5.61 4.14
N PHE A 86 12.97 4.30 4.01
CA PHE A 86 12.38 3.28 4.86
C PHE A 86 13.46 2.66 5.76
N ARG A 87 13.84 3.39 6.82
CA ARG A 87 14.93 2.99 7.74
C ARG A 87 14.77 1.61 8.38
N ARG A 88 13.54 1.10 8.43
CA ARG A 88 13.22 -0.23 8.97
C ARG A 88 13.63 -1.36 8.01
N VAL A 89 13.72 -1.07 6.70
CA VAL A 89 14.10 -2.03 5.65
C VAL A 89 15.62 -2.11 5.59
N LYS A 90 16.19 -3.08 6.31
CA LYS A 90 17.65 -3.19 6.46
C LYS A 90 18.34 -3.84 5.27
N PHE A 91 17.65 -4.77 4.61
CA PHE A 91 18.22 -5.63 3.57
C PHE A 91 17.37 -5.63 2.30
N PRO A 92 17.98 -5.76 1.11
CA PRO A 92 17.25 -5.76 -0.17
C PRO A 92 16.26 -6.92 -0.28
N ASN A 93 16.55 -8.06 0.36
CA ASN A 93 15.70 -9.24 0.39
C ASN A 93 14.30 -8.98 0.97
N TYR A 94 14.11 -7.90 1.76
CA TYR A 94 12.81 -7.53 2.31
C TYR A 94 11.82 -7.18 1.19
N ILE A 95 12.27 -6.55 0.11
CA ILE A 95 11.39 -6.17 -1.01
C ILE A 95 10.81 -7.41 -1.67
N SER A 96 11.66 -8.42 -1.95
CA SER A 96 11.21 -9.70 -2.51
C SER A 96 10.25 -10.41 -1.56
N ARG A 97 10.57 -10.46 -0.26
CA ARG A 97 9.71 -11.09 0.76
C ARG A 97 8.36 -10.41 0.90
N PHE A 98 8.33 -9.08 0.88
CA PHE A 98 7.07 -8.33 0.92
C PHE A 98 6.23 -8.61 -0.33
N ARG A 99 6.84 -8.77 -1.51
CA ARG A 99 6.10 -9.10 -2.74
C ARG A 99 5.47 -10.48 -2.66
N GLU A 100 6.21 -11.47 -2.17
CA GLU A 100 5.69 -12.82 -1.93
C GLU A 100 4.56 -12.80 -0.89
N TYR A 101 4.76 -12.10 0.22
CA TYR A 101 3.76 -12.00 1.28
C TYR A 101 2.45 -11.34 0.83
N ILE A 102 2.53 -10.24 0.07
CA ILE A 102 1.35 -9.58 -0.50
C ILE A 102 0.68 -10.49 -1.54
N LYS A 103 1.45 -11.21 -2.36
CA LYS A 103 0.91 -12.14 -3.33
C LYS A 103 0.17 -13.31 -2.67
N GLU A 104 0.65 -13.79 -1.53
CA GLU A 104 0.03 -14.90 -0.79
C GLU A 104 -1.19 -14.45 0.04
N ASN A 105 -1.08 -13.33 0.75
CA ASN A 105 -2.14 -12.87 1.67
C ASN A 105 -3.14 -11.90 1.03
N GLY A 106 -2.86 -11.43 -0.18
CA GLY A 106 -3.61 -10.40 -0.88
C GLY A 106 -3.37 -9.00 -0.31
N THR A 107 -3.82 -7.99 -1.06
CA THR A 107 -3.73 -6.59 -0.62
C THR A 107 -4.80 -6.25 0.41
N ARG A 108 -4.60 -5.17 1.17
CA ARG A 108 -5.63 -4.62 2.06
C ARG A 108 -6.90 -4.32 1.28
N LEU A 109 -6.78 -3.76 0.08
CA LEU A 109 -7.91 -3.46 -0.78
C LEU A 109 -8.69 -4.72 -1.18
N GLU A 110 -8.00 -5.80 -1.54
CA GLU A 110 -8.64 -7.09 -1.84
C GLU A 110 -9.35 -7.68 -0.62
N LYS A 111 -8.74 -7.59 0.57
CA LYS A 111 -9.38 -8.04 1.81
C LYS A 111 -10.64 -7.23 2.12
N LEU A 112 -10.57 -5.91 1.97
CA LEU A 112 -11.73 -5.03 2.15
C LEU A 112 -12.83 -5.30 1.13
N ASP A 113 -12.49 -5.56 -0.13
CA ASP A 113 -13.47 -5.88 -1.16
C ASP A 113 -14.18 -7.22 -0.87
N LYS A 114 -13.45 -8.23 -0.39
CA LYS A 114 -14.04 -9.50 0.08
C LYS A 114 -14.99 -9.31 1.26
N ILE A 115 -14.63 -8.46 2.23
CA ILE A 115 -15.51 -8.14 3.38
C ILE A 115 -16.77 -7.43 2.88
N LYS A 116 -16.62 -6.44 1.99
CA LYS A 116 -17.73 -5.69 1.41
C LYS A 116 -18.69 -6.59 0.64
N GLN A 117 -18.17 -7.48 -0.21
CA GLN A 117 -18.97 -8.44 -0.96
C GLN A 117 -19.75 -9.37 -0.01
N PHE A 118 -19.08 -9.90 1.02
CA PHE A 118 -19.74 -10.74 2.03
C PHE A 118 -20.86 -10.00 2.77
N MET A 119 -20.61 -8.78 3.25
CA MET A 119 -21.64 -7.96 3.90
C MET A 119 -22.82 -7.67 2.97
N TRP A 120 -22.54 -7.43 1.69
CA TRP A 120 -23.57 -7.19 0.68
C TRP A 120 -24.44 -8.43 0.45
N ASP A 121 -23.84 -9.62 0.40
CA ASP A 121 -24.56 -10.87 0.24
C ASP A 121 -25.48 -11.14 1.45
N GLU A 122 -24.97 -10.94 2.67
CA GLU A 122 -25.76 -11.05 3.90
C GLU A 122 -26.92 -10.04 3.93
N PHE A 123 -26.65 -8.78 3.58
CA PHE A 123 -27.68 -7.75 3.44
C PHE A 123 -28.75 -8.18 2.44
N TYR A 124 -28.33 -8.67 1.27
CA TYR A 124 -29.23 -9.08 0.20
C TYR A 124 -30.12 -10.24 0.64
N ILE A 125 -29.56 -11.27 1.29
CA ILE A 125 -30.32 -12.42 1.81
C ILE A 125 -31.37 -11.96 2.82
N LYS A 126 -30.96 -11.21 3.86
CA LYS A 126 -31.87 -10.73 4.90
C LYS A 126 -32.98 -9.84 4.35
N ARG A 127 -32.64 -8.96 3.41
CA ARG A 127 -33.59 -8.00 2.85
C ARG A 127 -34.57 -8.63 1.86
N THR A 128 -34.09 -9.54 1.00
CA THR A 128 -34.90 -10.07 -0.10
C THR A 128 -35.62 -11.38 0.24
N ILE A 129 -34.95 -12.27 0.98
CA ILE A 129 -35.47 -13.60 1.31
C ILE A 129 -36.24 -13.54 2.63
N GLU A 130 -35.60 -13.04 3.68
CA GLU A 130 -36.15 -13.02 5.04
C GLU A 130 -37.10 -11.83 5.26
N LYS A 131 -37.01 -10.81 4.40
CA LYS A 131 -37.80 -9.57 4.42
C LYS A 131 -37.65 -8.77 5.72
N GLU A 132 -36.48 -8.86 6.34
CA GLU A 132 -36.16 -8.11 7.54
C GLU A 132 -35.75 -6.66 7.21
N ALA A 133 -35.87 -5.78 8.20
CA ALA A 133 -35.22 -4.48 8.16
C ALA A 133 -33.79 -4.68 8.64
N VAL A 134 -32.82 -4.26 7.81
CA VAL A 134 -31.40 -4.41 8.11
C VAL A 134 -30.82 -3.04 8.40
N HIS A 135 -30.15 -2.90 9.53
CA HIS A 135 -29.43 -1.70 9.93
C HIS A 135 -27.92 -1.95 9.92
N ASP A 136 -27.14 -0.88 9.93
CA ASP A 136 -25.67 -0.97 9.93
C ASP A 136 -25.14 -1.77 11.12
N THR A 137 -25.81 -1.67 12.29
CA THR A 137 -25.50 -2.45 13.50
C THR A 137 -25.65 -3.96 13.31
N ASP A 138 -26.47 -4.39 12.35
CA ASP A 138 -26.65 -5.81 12.04
C ASP A 138 -25.58 -6.32 11.06
N LEU A 139 -24.97 -5.41 10.29
CA LEU A 139 -23.93 -5.70 9.30
C LEU A 139 -22.52 -5.66 9.88
N GLU A 140 -22.30 -4.83 10.91
CA GLU A 140 -21.01 -4.70 11.59
C GLU A 140 -20.46 -6.06 12.12
N PRO A 141 -21.26 -6.93 12.77
CA PRO A 141 -20.78 -8.23 13.22
C PRO A 141 -20.31 -9.13 12.07
N PHE A 142 -20.98 -9.09 10.91
CA PHE A 142 -20.57 -9.85 9.73
C PHE A 142 -19.25 -9.33 9.15
N ALA A 143 -19.06 -8.01 9.16
CA ALA A 143 -17.80 -7.40 8.77
C ALA A 143 -16.63 -7.87 9.65
N ILE A 144 -16.82 -7.82 10.98
CA ILE A 144 -15.82 -8.24 11.96
C ILE A 144 -15.54 -9.74 11.85
N GLN A 145 -16.58 -10.56 11.69
CA GLN A 145 -16.43 -12.00 11.49
C GLN A 145 -15.57 -12.27 10.25
N LYS A 146 -15.90 -11.65 9.11
CA LYS A 146 -15.17 -11.89 7.87
C LYS A 146 -13.74 -11.37 7.93
N ALA A 147 -13.50 -10.24 8.59
CA ALA A 147 -12.17 -9.72 8.83
C ALA A 147 -11.30 -10.69 9.65
N ARG A 148 -11.87 -11.41 10.62
CA ARG A 148 -11.16 -12.44 11.40
C ARG A 148 -10.84 -13.70 10.61
N GLU A 149 -11.60 -14.01 9.56
CA GLU A 149 -11.31 -15.15 8.68
C GLU A 149 -10.19 -14.86 7.68
N LEU A 150 -9.95 -13.58 7.36
CA LEU A 150 -8.97 -13.13 6.36
C LEU A 150 -7.63 -12.68 6.96
N ASN A 151 -7.50 -12.68 8.29
CA ASN A 151 -6.31 -12.29 9.05
C ASN A 151 -5.84 -13.44 9.92
#